data_AF-A0A357AUZ4-F1
#
_entry.id   AF-A0A357AUZ4-F1
#
_cell.length_a   1.000
_cell.length_b   1.000
_cell.length_c   1.000
_cell.angle_alpha   90.00
_cell.angle_beta   90.00
_cell.angle_gamma   90.00
#
_symmetry.space_group_name_H-M   'P 1'
#
loop_
_entity.id
_entity.type
_entity.pdbx_description
1 polymer ?
#
loop_
_entity_poly.entity_id
_entity_poly.type
_entity_poly.pdbx_seq_one_letter_code
_entity_poly.pdbx_strand_id
1 'polypeptide(L)' 'KNDQQKLSHTLENQPSGQTSTWKNPDSGRYYSATPEPAYTGSDNRVYRDVWIETTDADGKPQKVKAKAYRNDDGTWVLVQ' A
#
# COMPACT_ATOMS: atom_id res chain seq x y z
N LYS A 1 -2.98 11.51 -5.71
CA LYS A 1 -2.93 10.71 -6.97
C LYS A 1 -1.63 9.92 -7.09
N ASN A 2 -0.47 10.55 -6.89
CA ASN A 2 0.83 9.85 -6.90
C ASN A 2 0.93 8.71 -5.86
N ASP A 3 0.51 8.93 -4.62
CA ASP A 3 0.64 7.91 -3.56
C ASP A 3 -0.18 6.65 -3.83
N GLN A 4 -1.42 6.81 -4.30
CA GLN A 4 -2.28 5.69 -4.66
C GLN A 4 -1.66 4.85 -5.77
N GLN A 5 -1.09 5.48 -6.81
CA GLN A 5 -0.43 4.76 -7.91
C GLN A 5 0.81 4.00 -7.42
N LYS A 6 1.64 4.62 -6.58
CA LYS A 6 2.83 3.98 -6.00
C LYS A 6 2.48 2.83 -5.08
N LEU A 7 1.40 2.97 -4.33
CA LEU A 7 0.88 1.91 -3.47
C LEU A 7 0.31 0.74 -4.28
N SER A 8 -0.51 1.01 -5.31
CA SER A 8 -1.00 -0.03 -6.22
C SER A 8 0.16 -0.76 -6.92
N HIS A 9 1.20 -0.02 -7.34
CA HIS A 9 2.40 -0.63 -7.90
C HIS A 9 3.12 -1.54 -6.90
N THR A 10 3.18 -1.14 -5.63
CA THR A 10 3.76 -1.95 -4.54
C THR A 10 2.95 -3.22 -4.31
N LEU A 11 1.62 -3.12 -4.26
CA LEU A 11 0.74 -4.28 -4.07
C LEU A 11 0.83 -5.29 -5.22
N GLU A 12 1.03 -4.81 -6.45
CA GLU A 12 1.08 -5.65 -7.65
C GLU A 12 2.46 -6.29 -7.86
N ASN A 13 3.54 -5.49 -7.81
CA ASN A 13 4.85 -5.92 -8.28
C ASN A 13 5.83 -6.25 -7.16
N GLN A 14 5.59 -5.77 -5.95
CA GLN A 14 6.55 -5.94 -4.87
C GLN A 14 6.37 -7.32 -4.21
N PRO A 15 7.47 -8.07 -4.02
CA PRO A 15 7.44 -9.29 -3.23
C PRO A 15 6.94 -9.03 -1.81
N SER A 16 6.22 -10.00 -1.24
CA SER A 16 5.74 -9.92 0.14
C SER A 16 6.91 -9.72 1.11
N GLY A 17 6.74 -8.79 2.06
CA GLY A 17 7.76 -8.42 3.04
C GLY A 17 8.82 -7.45 2.53
N GLN A 18 8.85 -7.11 1.24
CA GLN A 18 9.81 -6.13 0.72
C GLN A 18 9.22 -4.72 0.73
N THR A 19 9.92 -3.78 1.35
CA THR A 19 9.50 -2.38 1.43
C THR A 19 9.81 -1.62 0.15
N SER A 20 8.82 -0.93 -0.39
CA SER A 20 8.96 0.08 -1.43
C SER A 20 8.96 1.46 -0.81
N THR A 21 9.81 2.39 -1.27
CA THR A 21 9.87 3.76 -0.74
C THR A 21 9.76 4.78 -1.87
N TRP A 22 9.06 5.89 -1.62
CA TRP A 22 8.96 6.98 -2.58
C TRP A 22 8.79 8.34 -1.88
N LYS A 23 9.16 9.40 -2.59
CA LYS A 23 8.84 10.77 -2.21
C LYS A 23 7.66 11.24 -3.05
N ASN A 24 6.63 11.76 -2.40
CA ASN A 24 5.53 12.41 -3.10
C ASN A 24 5.98 13.82 -3.52
N PRO A 25 6.06 14.13 -4.84
CA PRO A 25 6.48 15.45 -5.31
C PRO A 25 5.45 16.55 -4.99
N ASP A 26 4.17 16.18 -4.82
CA ASP A 26 3.07 17.12 -4.56
C ASP A 26 3.10 17.63 -3.11
N SER A 27 3.45 16.75 -2.16
CA SER A 27 3.47 17.07 -0.72
C SER A 27 4.87 17.16 -0.11
N GLY A 28 5.90 16.72 -0.85
CA GLY A 28 7.27 16.59 -0.37
C GLY A 28 7.50 15.47 0.65
N ARG A 29 6.45 14.74 1.05
CA ARG A 29 6.51 13.69 2.07
C ARG A 29 7.17 12.42 1.56
N TYR A 30 7.85 11.73 2.47
CA TYR A 30 8.38 10.39 2.22
C TYR A 30 7.37 9.35 2.67
N TYR A 31 7.27 8.29 1.87
CA TYR A 31 6.41 7.14 2.13
C TYR A 31 7.23 5.87 2.01
N SER A 32 6.88 4.89 2.83
CA SER A 32 7.29 3.50 2.68
C SER A 32 6.04 2.62 2.70
N ALA A 33 6.04 1.55 1.91
CA ALA A 33 4.97 0.56 1.91
C ALA A 33 5.55 -0.85 1.84
N THR A 34 5.07 -1.72 2.75
CA THR A 34 5.50 -3.13 2.84
C THR A 34 4.27 -4.03 2.72
N PRO A 35 4.11 -4.75 1.60
CA PRO A 35 2.97 -5.65 1.42
C PRO A 35 3.18 -6.96 2.17
N GLU A 36 2.14 -7.49 2.77
CA GLU A 36 2.10 -8.85 3.33
C GLU A 36 1.77 -9.88 2.22
N PRO A 37 1.86 -11.20 2.47
CA PRO A 37 1.40 -12.21 1.52
C PRO A 37 -0.07 -12.03 1.13
N ALA A 38 -0.37 -12.28 -0.14
CA ALA A 38 -1.74 -12.31 -0.61
C ALA A 38 -2.46 -13.58 -0.08
N TYR A 39 -3.74 -13.47 0.23
CA TYR A 39 -4.57 -14.56 0.74
C TYR A 39 -5.99 -14.50 0.15
N THR A 40 -6.65 -15.64 0.04
CA THR A 40 -8.05 -15.69 -0.41
C THR A 40 -8.99 -15.53 0.78
N GLY A 41 -9.92 -14.57 0.70
CA GLY A 41 -10.94 -14.33 1.71
C GLY A 41 -12.14 -15.28 1.60
N SER A 42 -13.06 -15.19 2.57
CA SER A 42 -14.29 -16.00 2.61
C SER A 42 -15.29 -15.68 1.49
N ASP A 43 -15.17 -14.51 0.87
CA ASP A 43 -15.93 -14.06 -0.31
C ASP A 43 -15.26 -14.47 -1.63
N ASN A 44 -14.24 -15.33 -1.57
CA ASN A 44 -13.47 -15.82 -2.71
C ASN A 44 -12.66 -14.72 -3.45
N ARG A 45 -12.43 -13.56 -2.82
CA ARG A 45 -11.55 -12.51 -3.35
C ARG A 45 -10.12 -12.66 -2.85
N VAL A 46 -9.17 -12.19 -3.64
CA VAL A 46 -7.76 -12.11 -3.22
C VAL A 46 -7.56 -10.83 -2.43
N TYR A 47 -7.06 -10.95 -1.21
CA TYR A 47 -6.70 -9.85 -0.33
C TYR A 47 -5.19 -9.77 -0.15
N ARG A 48 -4.71 -8.59 0.21
CA ARG A 48 -3.34 -8.33 0.58
C ARG A 48 -3.28 -7.15 1.53
N ASP A 49 -2.66 -7.36 2.68
CA ASP A 49 -2.46 -6.30 3.65
C ASP A 49 -1.17 -5.53 3.32
N VAL A 50 -1.09 -4.26 3.73
CA VAL A 50 0.08 -3.41 3.52
C VAL A 50 0.29 -2.48 4.70
N TRP A 51 1.54 -2.41 5.16
CA TRP A 51 1.98 -1.41 6.12
C TRP A 51 2.48 -0.19 5.37
N ILE A 52 1.94 0.98 5.70
CA ILE A 52 2.33 2.25 5.09
C ILE A 52 2.91 3.12 6.19
N GLU A 53 4.11 3.64 5.98
CA GLU A 53 4.73 4.60 6.89
C GLU A 53 4.97 5.93 6.16
N THR A 54 4.76 7.04 6.85
CA THR A 54 5.03 8.38 6.33
C THR A 54 5.44 9.32 7.46
N THR A 55 6.00 10.48 7.12
CA THR A 55 6.27 11.54 8.09
C THR A 55 5.24 12.64 7.89
N ASP A 56 4.58 13.07 8.97
CA ASP A 56 3.66 14.21 8.91
C ASP A 56 4.41 15.56 8.85
N ALA A 57 3.66 16.66 8.79
CA ALA A 57 4.23 17.99 8.69
C ALA A 57 5.06 18.42 9.92
N ASP A 58 4.83 17.78 11.08
CA ASP A 58 5.55 18.05 12.33
C ASP A 58 6.79 17.15 12.49
N GLY A 59 7.12 16.35 11.46
CA GLY A 59 8.25 15.43 11.51
C GLY A 59 7.96 14.13 12.27
N LYS A 60 6.71 13.84 12.64
CA LYS A 60 6.38 12.62 13.38
C LYS A 60 6.13 11.46 12.42
N PRO A 61 6.70 10.27 12.69
CA PRO A 61 6.41 9.09 11.91
C PRO A 61 4.98 8.62 12.18
N GLN A 62 4.26 8.36 11.10
CA GLN A 62 2.92 7.79 11.06
C GLN A 62 3.01 6.42 10.42
N LYS A 63 2.41 5.41 11.05
CA LYS A 63 2.33 4.05 10.51
C LYS A 63 0.89 3.58 10.53
N VAL A 64 0.40 3.15 9.38
CA VAL A 64 -0.95 2.64 9.21
C VAL A 64 -0.91 1.27 8.54
N LYS A 65 -1.73 0.34 9.02
CA LYS A 65 -2.02 -0.91 8.30
C LYS A 65 -3.28 -0.69 7.47
N ALA A 66 -3.21 -1.02 6.19
CA ALA A 66 -4.36 -1.04 5.32
C ALA A 66 -4.53 -2.42 4.70
N LYS A 67 -5.77 -2.74 4.31
CA LYS A 67 -6.10 -3.95 3.58
C LYS A 67 -6.40 -3.56 2.13
N ALA A 68 -6.08 -4.42 1.18
CA ALA A 68 -6.52 -4.26 -0.19
C ALA A 68 -7.12 -5.57 -0.70
N TYR A 69 -8.13 -5.50 -1.56
CA TYR A 69 -8.58 -6.65 -2.36
C TYR A 69 -8.30 -6.42 -3.83
N ARG A 70 -8.12 -7.51 -4.57
CA ARG A 70 -7.96 -7.52 -6.01
C ARG A 70 -9.34 -7.59 -6.67
N ASN A 71 -9.65 -6.60 -7.50
CA ASN A 71 -10.82 -6.57 -8.36
C ASN A 71 -10.69 -7.58 -9.50
N ASP A 72 -11.82 -7.90 -10.14
CA ASP A 72 -11.88 -8.76 -11.33
C ASP A 72 -11.14 -8.17 -12.53
N ASP A 73 -11.00 -6.84 -12.59
CA ASP A 73 -10.18 -6.13 -13.60
C ASP A 73 -8.67 -6.18 -13.30
N GLY A 74 -8.27 -6.87 -12.22
CA GLY A 74 -6.90 -7.05 -11.79
C GLY A 74 -6.35 -5.92 -10.91
N THR A 75 -7.11 -4.84 -10.67
CA THR A 75 -6.67 -3.70 -9.86
C THR A 75 -6.76 -3.97 -8.35
N TRP A 76 -5.85 -3.37 -7.58
CA TRP A 76 -5.92 -3.39 -6.12
C TRP A 76 -6.77 -2.24 -5.61
N VAL A 77 -7.80 -2.56 -4.82
CA VAL A 77 -8.66 -1.60 -4.14
C VAL A 77 -8.35 -1.63 -2.66
N LEU A 78 -7.97 -0.47 -2.11
CA LEU A 78 -7.81 -0.29 -0.68
C LEU A 78 -9.17 -0.37 0.03
N VAL A 79 -9.21 -1.18 1.08
CA VAL A 79 -10.27 -1.24 2.08
C VAL A 79 -9.69 -0.65 3.35
N GLN A 80 -10.25 0.49 3.76
CA GLN A 80 -9.90 1.14 5.02
C GLN A 80 -10.91 0.75 6.09
#